data_AF-A0A7K7N226-F1
#
_entry.id   AF-A0A7K7N226-F1
#
_cell.length_a   1.000
_cell.length_b   1.000
_cell.length_c   1.000
_cell.angle_alpha   90.00
_cell.angle_beta   90.00
_cell.angle_gamma   90.00
#
_symmetry.space_group_name_H-M   'P 1'
#
loop_
_entity.id
_entity.type
_entity.pdbx_description
1 polymer ?
#
loop_
_entity_poly.entity_id
_entity_poly.type
_entity_poly.pdbx_seq_one_letter_code
_entity_poly.pdbx_strand_id
1 'polypeptide(L)' 'AVLQEPVTFEDVAVHFSAEEWRGLAGWQKGLYKEMMMENYQLIASLAGWAGPKPEVVQKLERGEEPHL' A
#
# COMPACT_ATOMS: atom_id res chain seq x y z
N ALA A 1 -17.19 -21.51 -16.41
CA ALA A 1 -16.46 -20.23 -16.54
C ALA A 1 -15.50 -20.14 -15.37
N VAL A 2 -14.23 -19.79 -15.61
CA VAL A 2 -13.31 -19.45 -14.51
C VAL A 2 -13.65 -18.01 -14.11
N LEU A 3 -14.12 -17.80 -12.89
CA LEU A 3 -14.27 -16.46 -12.32
C LEU A 3 -12.87 -15.99 -11.96
N GLN A 4 -12.37 -14.93 -12.61
CA GLN A 4 -11.13 -14.30 -12.17
C GLN A 4 -11.45 -13.40 -10.98
N GLU A 5 -10.83 -13.67 -9.84
CA GLU A 5 -10.92 -12.79 -8.67
C GLU A 5 -10.20 -11.47 -8.95
N PRO A 6 -10.81 -10.32 -8.63
CA PRO A 6 -10.19 -9.03 -8.83
C PRO A 6 -8.99 -8.88 -7.90
N VAL A 7 -7.84 -8.52 -8.46
CA VAL A 7 -6.65 -8.17 -7.66
C VAL A 7 -6.96 -6.92 -6.85
N THR A 8 -6.72 -7.01 -5.54
CA THR A 8 -6.93 -5.93 -4.59
C THR A 8 -5.60 -5.31 -4.17
N PHE A 9 -5.67 -4.18 -3.46
CA PHE A 9 -4.48 -3.55 -2.91
C PHE A 9 -3.78 -4.45 -1.88
N GLU A 10 -4.53 -5.20 -1.08
CA GLU A 10 -3.96 -6.07 -0.04
C GLU A 10 -3.16 -7.24 -0.62
N ASP A 11 -3.45 -7.66 -1.85
CA ASP A 11 -2.69 -8.73 -2.53
C ASP A 11 -1.26 -8.29 -2.89
N VAL A 12 -1.01 -6.98 -2.95
CA VAL A 12 0.29 -6.38 -3.33
C VAL A 12 0.88 -5.48 -2.24
N ALA A 13 0.16 -5.27 -1.15
CA ALA A 13 0.61 -4.48 -0.02
C ALA A 13 1.65 -5.24 0.79
N VAL A 14 2.70 -4.54 1.22
CA VAL A 14 3.64 -5.05 2.20
C VAL A 14 3.33 -4.36 3.51
N HIS A 15 3.20 -5.11 4.59
CA HIS A 15 2.94 -4.54 5.91
C HIS A 15 4.14 -4.75 6.81
N PHE A 16 4.50 -3.72 7.55
CA PHE A 16 5.54 -3.77 8.57
C PHE A 16 4.92 -3.60 9.95
N SER A 17 5.36 -4.40 10.90
CA SER A 17 5.18 -4.07 12.32
C SER A 17 5.97 -2.81 12.70
N ALA A 18 5.65 -2.21 13.83
CA ALA A 18 6.37 -1.04 14.32
C ALA A 18 7.87 -1.30 14.58
N GLU A 19 8.25 -2.53 14.94
CA GLU A 19 9.64 -2.92 15.14
C GLU A 19 10.40 -3.04 13.81
N GLU A 20 9.81 -3.72 12.82
CA GLU A 20 10.41 -3.86 11.49
C GLU A 20 10.54 -2.50 10.80
N TRP A 21 9.50 -1.65 10.89
CA TRP A 21 9.54 -0.29 10.35
C TRP A 21 10.66 0.54 10.94
N ARG A 22 10.92 0.42 12.25
CA ARG A 22 12.03 1.11 12.93
C ARG A 22 13.39 0.62 12.46
N GLY A 23 13.49 -0.65 12.08
CA GLY A 23 14.70 -1.27 11.54
C GLY A 23 15.04 -0.83 10.10
N LEU A 24 14.08 -0.26 9.37
CA LEU A 24 14.32 0.21 8.01
C LEU A 24 15.20 1.47 7.98
N ALA A 25 16.20 1.45 7.10
CA ALA A 25 16.96 2.64 6.75
C ALA A 25 16.04 3.69 6.07
N GLY A 26 16.43 4.97 6.14
CA GLY A 26 15.64 6.06 5.56
C GLY A 26 15.30 5.87 4.07
N TRP A 27 16.24 5.33 3.29
CA TRP A 27 16.01 5.05 1.87
C TRP A 27 15.02 3.90 1.64
N GLN A 28 14.99 2.89 2.52
CA GLN A 28 14.01 1.79 2.44
C GLN A 28 12.60 2.28 2.78
N LYS A 29 12.49 3.17 3.78
CA LYS A 29 11.23 3.86 4.07
C LYS A 29 10.77 4.69 2.89
N GLY A 30 11.67 5.41 2.22
CA GLY A 30 11.37 6.15 0.99
C GLY A 30 10.82 5.25 -0.12
N LEU A 31 11.55 4.18 -0.44
CA LEU A 31 11.15 3.20 -1.46
C LEU A 31 9.79 2.56 -1.15
N TYR A 32 9.55 2.22 0.12
CA TYR A 32 8.25 1.68 0.55
C TYR A 32 7.10 2.65 0.23
N LYS A 33 7.27 3.94 0.55
CA LYS A 33 6.24 4.96 0.30
C LYS A 33 5.93 5.06 -1.19
N GLU A 34 6.96 5.08 -2.02
CA GLU A 34 6.82 5.12 -3.48
C GLU A 34 6.08 3.87 -4.00
N MET A 35 6.54 2.68 -3.63
CA MET A 35 5.93 1.41 -4.05
C MET A 35 4.46 1.29 -3.63
N MET A 36 4.12 1.65 -2.38
CA MET A 36 2.73 1.55 -1.92
C MET A 36 1.81 2.54 -2.63
N MET A 37 2.29 3.74 -2.97
CA MET A 37 1.52 4.69 -3.75
C MET A 37 1.34 4.25 -5.20
N GLU A 38 2.39 3.71 -5.83
CA GLU A 38 2.32 3.15 -7.19
C GLU A 38 1.35 1.96 -7.26
N ASN A 39 1.43 1.04 -6.29
CA ASN A 39 0.50 -0.08 -6.18
C ASN A 39 -0.94 0.39 -6.08
N TYR A 40 -1.21 1.40 -5.24
CA TYR A 40 -2.55 1.97 -5.10
C TYR A 40 -3.06 2.56 -6.41
N GLN A 41 -2.24 3.34 -7.12
CA GLN A 41 -2.62 3.94 -8.39
C GLN A 41 -2.89 2.90 -9.47
N LEU A 42 -2.06 1.86 -9.55
CA LEU A 42 -2.24 0.75 -10.47
C LEU A 42 -3.56 0.02 -10.21
N ILE A 43 -3.81 -0.42 -8.96
CA ILE A 43 -5.07 -1.10 -8.60
C ILE A 43 -6.27 -0.18 -8.82
N ALA A 44 -6.17 1.11 -8.46
CA ALA A 44 -7.24 2.07 -8.69
C ALA A 44 -7.60 2.23 -10.17
N SER A 45 -6.58 2.23 -11.05
CA SER A 45 -6.77 2.31 -12.50
C SER A 45 -7.39 1.05 -13.10
N LEU A 46 -7.04 -0.14 -12.58
CA LEU A 46 -7.53 -1.43 -13.07
C LEU A 46 -8.96 -1.73 -12.62
N ALA A 47 -9.29 -1.38 -11.38
CA ALA A 47 -10.56 -1.76 -10.75
C ALA A 47 -11.66 -0.69 -10.89
N GLY A 48 -11.36 0.51 -11.39
CA GLY A 48 -12.30 1.64 -11.32
C GLY A 48 -12.73 1.90 -9.86
N TRP A 49 -11.73 1.93 -8.97
CA TRP A 49 -11.91 1.76 -7.52
C TRP A 49 -13.02 2.64 -6.92
N ALA A 50 -14.04 1.98 -6.35
CA ALA A 50 -15.15 2.61 -5.64
C ALA A 50 -15.13 2.35 -4.11
N GLY A 51 -14.06 1.72 -3.60
CA GLY A 51 -13.92 1.36 -2.19
C GLY A 51 -13.28 2.47 -1.33
N PRO A 52 -13.25 2.32 0.01
CA PRO A 52 -12.49 3.20 0.88
C PRO A 52 -10.98 3.07 0.60
N LYS A 53 -10.23 4.17 0.62
CA LYS A 53 -8.76 4.10 0.46
C LYS A 53 -8.13 3.20 1.52
N PRO A 54 -7.13 2.36 1.17
CA PRO A 54 -6.38 1.57 2.14
C PRO A 54 -5.76 2.45 3.23
N GLU A 55 -5.70 1.95 4.47
CA GLU A 55 -5.19 2.71 5.62
C GLU A 55 -3.75 3.18 5.41
N VAL A 56 -2.91 2.31 4.84
CA VAL A 56 -1.52 2.62 4.47
C VAL A 56 -1.47 3.86 3.57
N VAL A 57 -2.29 3.90 2.51
CA VAL A 57 -2.34 5.03 1.58
C VAL A 57 -2.79 6.30 2.30
N GLN A 58 -3.80 6.23 3.16
CA GLN A 58 -4.25 7.39 3.93
C GLN A 58 -3.18 7.93 4.88
N LYS A 59 -2.45 7.06 5.59
CA LYS A 59 -1.32 7.43 6.45
C LYS A 59 -0.22 8.11 5.64
N LEU A 60 0.13 7.56 4.47
CA LEU A 60 1.15 8.11 3.59
C LEU A 60 0.79 9.50 3.05
N GLU A 61 -0.46 9.72 2.65
CA GLU A 61 -0.95 11.04 2.20
C GLU A 61 -0.88 12.10 3.33
N ARG A 62 -1.05 11.68 4.59
CA ARG A 62 -0.89 12.55 5.77
C ARG A 62 0.57 12.73 6.22
N GLY A 63 1.52 12.02 5.58
CA GLY A 63 2.93 12.02 5.97
C GLY A 63 3.24 11.22 7.23
N GLU A 64 2.31 10.37 7.67
CA GLU A 64 2.44 9.53 8.86
C GLU A 64 3.25 8.26 8.59
N GLU A 65 3.62 7.55 9.67
CA GLU A 65 4.29 6.25 9.56
C GLU A 65 3.25 5.13 9.29
N PRO A 66 3.42 4.35 8.20
CA PRO A 66 2.43 3.40 7.69
C PRO A 66 2.44 2.01 8.35
N HIS A 67 3.17 1.81 9.45
CA HIS A 67 3.23 0.54 10.18
C HIS A 67 1.87 0.14 10.80
N LEU A 68 1.71 -1.17 11.01
CA LEU A 68 0.60 -1.80 11.74
C LEU A 68 0.58 -1.40 13.22
#